data_AF-A0A0M3KBK7-F1
#
_entry.id   AF-A0A0M3KBK7-F1
#
_cell.length_a   1.000
_cell.length_b   1.000
_cell.length_c   1.000
_cell.angle_alpha   90.00
_cell.angle_beta   90.00
_cell.angle_gamma   90.00
#
_symmetry.space_group_name_H-M   'P 1'
#
loop_
_entity.id
_entity.type
_entity.pdbx_description
1 polymer ?
#
loop_
_entity_poly.entity_id
_entity_poly.type
_entity_poly.pdbx_seq_one_letter_code
_entity_poly.pdbx_strand_id
1 'polypeptide(L)'
;MSVEGLVSNSLEDRASTKNLAEQTYRGTFFFMGWDPHFPMKHPATCDSVAICRFKKKLCLKISRSAPVCGTNENRIKREQLNENTAFIDASPLYGSSSKDLHKFRDGTTGFLKMSRFNNQMVLPFDQSKCASKSSCKATFTAGDIRVNLFIGLSSMHILFTREHNRIATALHRLNQHWSGDRIFQETRKIVGAEVQNIVYEEFLPKILGNSMSVHIGPYEGYKPDVDPTISNVFTTAAYRFGHGMLQVE
;
A
#
# COMPACT_ATOMS: atom_id res chain seq x y z
N MET A 1 -7.11 -33.79 30.84
CA MET A 1 -8.58 -33.92 30.94
C MET A 1 -9.15 -33.35 29.66
N SER A 2 -9.42 -34.24 28.71
CA SER A 2 -9.85 -33.96 27.34
C SER A 2 -11.29 -33.47 27.30
N VAL A 3 -11.61 -32.60 26.34
CA VAL A 3 -12.89 -32.68 25.62
C VAL A 3 -12.60 -32.36 24.15
N GLU A 4 -12.51 -33.43 23.37
CA GLU A 4 -12.74 -33.43 21.93
C GLU A 4 -14.25 -33.38 21.65
N GLY A 5 -14.62 -32.90 20.45
CA GLY A 5 -15.78 -33.40 19.74
C GLY A 5 -16.98 -32.46 19.68
N LEU A 6 -17.17 -31.83 18.53
CA LEU A 6 -18.43 -31.88 17.77
C LEU A 6 -18.14 -31.49 16.31
N VAL A 7 -17.86 -32.51 15.51
CA VAL A 7 -17.95 -32.50 14.05
C VAL A 7 -19.12 -33.43 13.71
N SER A 8 -20.15 -32.93 13.04
CA SER A 8 -20.67 -33.55 11.79
C SER A 8 -21.91 -32.84 11.24
N ASN A 9 -21.76 -32.42 9.98
CA ASN A 9 -22.71 -32.54 8.86
C ASN A 9 -24.05 -31.79 8.87
N SER A 10 -24.11 -30.76 8.03
CA SER A 10 -25.14 -30.68 6.99
C SER A 10 -24.48 -30.26 5.68
N LEU A 11 -24.48 -31.20 4.73
CA LEU A 11 -24.16 -31.02 3.32
C LEU A 11 -25.47 -30.70 2.61
N GLU A 12 -25.67 -29.45 2.18
CA GLU A 12 -26.57 -29.08 1.08
C GLU A 12 -26.47 -27.57 0.83
N ASP A 13 -25.50 -27.18 -0.01
CA ASP A 13 -25.68 -26.16 -1.06
C ASP A 13 -24.36 -25.98 -1.80
N ARG A 14 -24.13 -26.88 -2.77
CA ARG A 14 -22.97 -26.87 -3.65
C ARG A 14 -23.45 -26.62 -5.08
N ALA A 15 -23.83 -25.40 -5.38
CA ALA A 15 -23.89 -24.89 -6.74
C ALA A 15 -23.60 -23.38 -6.74
N SER A 16 -22.66 -22.95 -7.58
CA SER A 16 -22.34 -21.54 -7.90
C SER A 16 -21.25 -20.81 -7.09
N THR A 17 -20.03 -21.36 -7.00
CA THR A 17 -18.82 -20.55 -6.73
C THR A 17 -17.59 -20.94 -7.57
N LYS A 18 -17.74 -21.81 -8.58
CA LYS A 18 -16.71 -22.05 -9.59
C LYS A 18 -16.91 -21.10 -10.77
N ASN A 19 -16.31 -19.90 -10.70
CA ASN A 19 -15.87 -19.07 -11.85
C ASN A 19 -15.49 -17.64 -11.44
N LEU A 20 -14.53 -17.45 -10.53
CA LEU A 20 -13.99 -16.12 -10.21
C LEU A 20 -12.44 -16.08 -10.20
N ALA A 21 -11.78 -17.12 -10.72
CA ALA A 21 -10.33 -17.27 -10.67
C ALA A 21 -9.62 -17.22 -12.04
N GLU A 22 -10.32 -16.88 -13.13
CA GLU A 22 -9.71 -16.63 -14.44
C GLU A 22 -10.17 -15.28 -14.99
N GLN A 23 -9.44 -14.22 -14.66
CA GLN A 23 -9.44 -13.00 -15.47
C GLN A 23 -8.10 -12.26 -15.29
N THR A 24 -7.07 -12.88 -15.84
CA THR A 24 -5.78 -12.25 -16.11
C THR A 24 -5.94 -11.34 -17.34
N TYR A 25 -5.70 -10.05 -17.17
CA TYR A 25 -5.22 -9.10 -18.19
C TYR A 25 -5.69 -9.26 -19.64
N ARG A 26 -6.70 -8.46 -20.04
CA ARG A 26 -6.77 -7.62 -21.26
C ARG A 26 -8.24 -7.37 -21.64
N GLY A 27 -8.59 -6.12 -21.91
CA GLY A 27 -9.77 -5.77 -22.71
C GLY A 27 -10.94 -5.18 -21.94
N THR A 28 -11.14 -3.88 -22.15
CA THR A 28 -12.47 -3.26 -22.37
C THR A 28 -13.57 -3.59 -21.35
N PHE A 29 -13.66 -2.80 -20.27
CA PHE A 29 -14.87 -2.76 -19.46
C PHE A 29 -15.98 -2.04 -20.22
N PHE A 30 -17.04 -2.79 -20.52
CA PHE A 30 -18.33 -2.29 -20.99
C PHE A 30 -18.97 -1.40 -19.93
N PHE A 31 -19.44 -0.22 -20.36
CA PHE A 31 -20.14 0.75 -19.56
C PHE A 31 -21.57 0.28 -19.23
N MET A 32 -21.93 0.34 -17.95
CA MET A 32 -23.27 0.73 -17.53
C MET A 32 -23.17 1.95 -16.61
N GLY A 33 -23.58 3.10 -17.11
CA GLY A 33 -24.10 4.23 -16.32
C GLY A 33 -23.14 5.20 -15.61
N TRP A 34 -21.84 4.90 -15.49
CA TRP A 34 -20.90 5.82 -14.83
C TRP A 34 -19.91 6.37 -15.84
N ASP A 35 -19.85 7.69 -16.04
CA ASP A 35 -18.67 8.30 -16.68
C ASP A 35 -17.60 8.53 -15.60
N PRO A 36 -16.52 7.73 -15.57
CA PRO A 36 -15.42 7.94 -14.62
C PRO A 36 -14.56 9.15 -15.01
N HIS A 37 -14.75 9.74 -16.19
CA HIS A 37 -13.93 10.84 -16.68
C HIS A 37 -14.39 12.17 -16.07
N PHE A 38 -13.45 12.87 -15.45
CA PHE A 38 -13.64 14.25 -15.00
C PHE A 38 -12.62 15.14 -15.72
N PRO A 39 -12.91 15.58 -16.96
CA PRO A 39 -11.97 16.37 -17.72
C PRO A 39 -11.77 17.74 -17.07
N MET A 40 -10.55 18.03 -16.61
CA MET A 40 -10.20 19.36 -16.14
C MET A 40 -9.95 20.25 -17.37
N LYS A 41 -10.78 21.29 -17.54
CA LYS A 41 -10.65 22.24 -18.65
C LYS A 41 -9.44 23.15 -18.43
N HIS A 42 -8.65 23.36 -19.47
CA HIS A 42 -7.53 24.30 -19.41
C HIS A 42 -8.04 25.75 -19.39
N PRO A 43 -7.49 26.66 -18.57
CA PRO A 43 -7.77 28.09 -18.70
C PRO A 43 -7.33 28.59 -20.09
N ALA A 44 -8.12 29.47 -20.70
CA ALA A 44 -7.98 29.87 -22.11
C ALA A 44 -6.71 30.70 -22.42
N THR A 45 -5.95 31.12 -21.42
CA THR A 45 -4.75 31.96 -21.54
C THR A 45 -3.51 31.17 -21.12
N CYS A 46 -2.56 30.99 -22.04
CA CYS A 46 -1.32 30.25 -21.82
C CYS A 46 -0.13 31.20 -21.93
N ASP A 47 0.49 31.59 -20.82
CA ASP A 47 1.64 32.49 -20.79
C ASP A 47 3.01 31.79 -21.00
N SER A 48 3.04 30.48 -21.29
CA SER A 48 4.31 29.79 -21.54
C SER A 48 4.27 28.82 -22.73
N VAL A 49 5.37 28.81 -23.48
CA VAL A 49 5.57 28.09 -24.74
C VAL A 49 5.43 26.57 -24.58
N ALA A 50 5.71 26.01 -23.40
CA ALA A 50 5.52 24.60 -23.08
C ALA A 50 4.04 24.18 -23.02
N ILE A 51 3.17 25.07 -22.52
CA ILE A 51 1.73 24.82 -22.43
C ILE A 51 1.10 24.81 -23.84
N CYS A 52 1.61 25.62 -24.76
CA CYS A 52 1.13 25.64 -26.15
C CYS A 52 1.43 24.36 -26.95
N ARG A 53 2.35 23.47 -26.53
CA ARG A 53 2.57 22.17 -27.21
C ARG A 53 1.55 21.09 -26.81
N PHE A 54 0.73 21.31 -25.78
CA PHE A 54 -0.43 20.46 -25.44
C PHE A 54 -1.63 20.62 -26.39
N LYS A 55 -1.44 21.33 -27.51
CA LYS A 55 -2.45 21.74 -28.52
C LYS A 55 -3.25 20.65 -29.24
N LYS A 56 -3.25 19.39 -28.81
CA LYS A 56 -4.18 18.35 -29.33
C LYS A 56 -5.19 17.82 -28.33
N LYS A 57 -5.06 18.09 -27.02
CA LYS A 57 -6.07 17.72 -26.01
C LYS A 57 -6.30 18.88 -25.03
N LEU A 58 -7.48 19.48 -25.12
CA LEU A 58 -7.97 20.60 -24.29
C LEU A 58 -8.29 20.23 -22.82
N CYS A 59 -7.97 19.00 -22.40
CA CYS A 59 -8.28 18.51 -21.06
C CYS A 59 -7.19 17.59 -20.50
N LEU A 60 -6.96 17.71 -19.19
CA LEU A 60 -6.19 16.72 -18.44
C LEU A 60 -7.10 15.54 -18.14
N LYS A 61 -6.60 14.33 -18.41
CA LYS A 61 -7.30 13.09 -18.06
C LYS A 61 -7.24 12.89 -16.55
N ILE A 62 -8.39 12.98 -15.90
CA ILE A 62 -8.55 12.65 -14.48
C ILE A 62 -9.72 11.69 -14.37
N SER A 63 -9.51 10.61 -13.61
CA SER A 63 -10.56 9.65 -13.27
C SER A 63 -11.05 9.93 -11.86
N ARG A 64 -12.37 9.88 -11.66
CA ARG A 64 -12.95 10.00 -10.31
C ARG A 64 -12.61 8.76 -9.49
N SER A 65 -12.30 8.93 -8.21
CA SER A 65 -12.15 7.81 -7.27
C SER A 65 -13.42 6.98 -7.19
N ALA A 66 -13.29 5.66 -7.04
CA ALA A 66 -14.42 4.75 -6.90
C ALA A 66 -15.29 5.16 -5.68
N PRO A 67 -16.63 5.16 -5.81
CA PRO A 67 -17.50 5.41 -4.68
C PRO A 67 -17.57 4.18 -3.78
N VAL A 68 -17.79 4.40 -2.48
CA VAL A 68 -18.21 3.30 -1.58
C VAL A 68 -19.63 2.86 -1.96
N CYS A 69 -19.87 1.56 -2.02
CA CYS A 69 -21.20 1.00 -2.31
C CYS A 69 -22.26 1.55 -1.34
N GLY A 70 -23.45 1.88 -1.86
CA GLY A 70 -24.53 2.46 -1.06
C GLY A 70 -24.41 3.97 -0.80
N THR A 71 -23.33 4.61 -1.26
CA THR A 71 -23.22 6.08 -1.30
C THR A 71 -23.58 6.61 -2.68
N ASN A 72 -23.86 7.93 -2.80
CA ASN A 72 -24.27 8.58 -4.05
C ASN A 72 -25.70 8.19 -4.53
N GLU A 73 -26.48 7.56 -3.66
CA GLU A 73 -27.88 7.14 -3.86
C GLU A 73 -28.70 7.45 -2.59
N ASN A 74 -30.02 7.53 -2.69
CA ASN A 74 -30.93 7.65 -1.53
C ASN A 74 -30.60 8.75 -0.50
N ARG A 75 -30.13 9.92 -0.98
CA ARG A 75 -29.68 11.08 -0.16
C ARG A 75 -28.42 10.83 0.68
N ILE A 76 -27.72 9.71 0.47
CA ILE A 76 -26.43 9.43 1.09
C ILE A 76 -25.33 10.08 0.23
N LYS A 77 -24.54 10.96 0.85
CA LYS A 77 -23.44 11.67 0.17
C LYS A 77 -22.39 10.66 -0.30
N ARG A 78 -21.78 10.93 -1.47
CA ARG A 78 -20.74 10.07 -2.07
C ARG A 78 -19.49 10.06 -1.20
N GLU A 79 -19.07 8.88 -0.75
CA GLU A 79 -17.80 8.67 -0.03
C GLU A 79 -16.81 7.88 -0.89
N GLN A 80 -15.54 7.84 -0.48
CA GLN A 80 -14.45 7.15 -1.18
C GLN A 80 -13.89 6.01 -0.34
N LEU A 81 -13.37 4.97 -1.00
CA LEU A 81 -12.80 3.81 -0.35
C LEU A 81 -11.31 4.02 -0.02
N ASN A 82 -10.90 3.62 1.18
CA ASN A 82 -9.49 3.39 1.51
C ASN A 82 -9.19 1.90 1.37
N GLU A 83 -8.35 1.53 0.40
CA GLU A 83 -7.92 0.14 0.18
C GLU A 83 -6.79 -0.30 1.13
N ASN A 84 -6.18 0.65 1.85
CA ASN A 84 -5.09 0.38 2.78
C ASN A 84 -5.55 0.36 4.24
N THR A 85 -4.78 -0.31 5.10
CA THR A 85 -4.97 -0.18 6.55
C THR A 85 -4.72 1.27 6.97
N ALA A 86 -5.54 1.77 7.91
CA ALA A 86 -5.39 3.14 8.42
C ALA A 86 -4.23 3.28 9.42
N PHE A 87 -3.80 2.16 10.01
CA PHE A 87 -2.75 2.13 11.01
C PHE A 87 -1.37 2.34 10.40
N ILE A 88 -0.44 2.86 11.22
CA ILE A 88 1.00 2.86 10.89
C ILE A 88 1.54 1.47 11.25
N ASP A 89 1.31 0.50 10.37
CA ASP A 89 1.60 -0.93 10.59
C ASP A 89 2.56 -1.53 9.54
N ALA A 90 3.21 -0.66 8.77
CA ALA A 90 4.06 -1.00 7.64
C ALA A 90 3.34 -1.84 6.55
N SER A 91 2.01 -1.71 6.40
CA SER A 91 1.25 -2.30 5.29
C SER A 91 1.79 -2.01 3.88
N PRO A 92 2.52 -0.91 3.58
CA PRO A 92 3.16 -0.78 2.28
C PRO A 92 4.17 -1.89 1.94
N LEU A 93 4.69 -2.60 2.93
CA LEU A 93 5.55 -3.76 2.75
C LEU A 93 4.74 -5.06 2.72
N TYR A 94 3.83 -5.21 3.68
CA TYR A 94 3.14 -6.46 3.98
C TYR A 94 1.82 -6.64 3.20
N GLY A 95 1.31 -5.60 2.56
CA GLY A 95 -0.02 -5.57 1.99
C GLY A 95 -1.09 -5.26 3.05
N SER A 96 -2.27 -4.88 2.55
CA SER A 96 -3.40 -4.42 3.37
C SER A 96 -4.49 -5.49 3.56
N SER A 97 -4.28 -6.69 3.01
CA SER A 97 -5.18 -7.83 3.15
C SER A 97 -4.41 -9.13 3.46
N SER A 98 -5.10 -10.12 4.02
CA SER A 98 -4.50 -11.44 4.28
C SER A 98 -4.03 -12.12 3.00
N LYS A 99 -4.75 -11.94 1.90
CA LYS A 99 -4.38 -12.46 0.57
C LYS A 99 -3.10 -11.81 0.05
N ASP A 100 -2.98 -10.49 0.23
CA ASP A 100 -1.79 -9.74 -0.18
C ASP A 100 -0.56 -10.12 0.65
N LEU A 101 -0.73 -10.36 1.95
CA LEU A 101 0.35 -10.79 2.83
C LEU A 101 1.08 -12.05 2.31
N HIS A 102 0.32 -13.07 1.91
CA HIS A 102 0.88 -14.31 1.38
C HIS A 102 1.58 -14.12 0.03
N LYS A 103 1.20 -13.09 -0.74
CA LYS A 103 1.84 -12.77 -2.02
C LYS A 103 3.29 -12.33 -1.83
N PHE A 104 3.56 -11.50 -0.82
CA PHE A 104 4.88 -10.89 -0.59
C PHE A 104 5.77 -11.71 0.34
N ARG A 105 5.19 -12.61 1.13
CA ARG A 105 5.93 -13.55 1.98
C ARG A 105 6.59 -14.66 1.17
N ASP A 106 7.77 -15.10 1.61
CA ASP A 106 8.48 -16.23 1.03
C ASP A 106 7.98 -17.56 1.61
N GLY A 107 6.85 -18.04 1.07
CA GLY A 107 6.22 -19.29 1.50
C GLY A 107 5.80 -19.24 2.98
N THR A 108 6.13 -20.30 3.72
CA THR A 108 5.89 -20.43 5.16
C THR A 108 7.10 -19.99 6.01
N THR A 109 8.11 -19.37 5.39
CA THR A 109 9.31 -18.92 6.10
C THR A 109 9.07 -17.62 6.88
N GLY A 110 10.06 -17.20 7.67
CA GLY A 110 10.06 -15.93 8.37
C GLY A 110 10.30 -14.69 7.48
N PHE A 111 10.48 -14.85 6.16
CA PHE A 111 11.06 -13.83 5.29
C PHE A 111 10.06 -13.22 4.29
N LEU A 112 10.35 -12.00 3.87
CA LEU A 112 9.75 -11.39 2.68
C LEU A 112 10.53 -11.78 1.42
N LYS A 113 9.81 -11.97 0.32
CA LYS A 113 10.41 -12.28 -0.98
C LYS A 113 11.33 -11.15 -1.41
N MET A 114 12.52 -11.52 -1.85
CA MET A 114 13.46 -10.63 -2.50
C MET A 114 14.09 -11.34 -3.70
N SER A 115 14.57 -10.57 -4.67
CA SER A 115 15.27 -11.11 -5.84
C SER A 115 16.67 -10.55 -5.91
N ARG A 116 17.63 -11.39 -6.31
CA ARG A 116 19.00 -10.94 -6.57
C ARG A 116 19.07 -10.36 -7.97
N PHE A 117 19.56 -9.13 -8.09
CA PHE A 117 19.79 -8.45 -9.37
C PHE A 117 21.05 -7.60 -9.26
N ASN A 118 21.98 -7.72 -10.22
CA ASN A 118 23.29 -7.03 -10.20
C ASN A 118 24.00 -7.11 -8.84
N ASN A 119 24.02 -8.31 -8.27
CA ASN A 119 24.63 -8.62 -6.97
C ASN A 119 24.00 -7.91 -5.74
N GLN A 120 22.81 -7.31 -5.90
CA GLN A 120 22.06 -6.68 -4.83
C GLN A 120 20.73 -7.40 -4.59
N MET A 121 20.25 -7.39 -3.34
CA MET A 121 18.92 -7.88 -2.98
C MET A 121 17.90 -6.77 -3.19
N VAL A 122 17.03 -6.91 -4.18
CA VAL A 122 15.97 -5.94 -4.48
C VAL A 122 14.60 -6.57 -4.29
N LEU A 123 13.55 -5.76 -4.37
CA LEU A 123 12.18 -6.27 -4.36
C LEU A 123 11.95 -7.21 -5.55
N PRO A 124 11.01 -8.17 -5.45
CA PRO A 124 10.68 -9.05 -6.55
C PRO A 124 10.21 -8.29 -7.78
N PHE A 125 10.73 -8.68 -8.95
CA PHE A 125 10.26 -8.23 -10.25
C PHE A 125 10.53 -9.31 -11.29
N ASP A 126 9.85 -9.22 -12.43
CA ASP A 126 9.98 -10.18 -13.51
C ASP A 126 11.25 -9.92 -14.34
N GLN A 127 12.31 -10.65 -14.02
CA GLN A 127 13.61 -10.55 -14.72
C GLN A 127 13.57 -11.14 -16.14
N SER A 128 12.58 -11.97 -16.48
CA SER A 128 12.46 -12.54 -17.84
C SER A 128 12.11 -11.48 -18.89
N LYS A 129 11.53 -10.36 -18.43
CA LYS A 129 11.21 -9.19 -19.26
C LYS A 129 12.39 -8.24 -19.47
N CYS A 130 13.55 -8.52 -18.87
CA CYS A 130 14.76 -7.73 -19.11
C CYS A 130 15.34 -8.04 -20.49
N ALA A 131 15.57 -7.02 -21.32
CA ALA A 131 16.27 -7.19 -22.59
C ALA A 131 17.76 -7.54 -22.37
N SER A 132 18.38 -6.97 -21.34
CA SER A 132 19.73 -7.32 -20.89
C SER A 132 19.90 -6.96 -19.40
N LYS A 133 20.98 -7.43 -18.75
CA LYS A 133 21.32 -7.03 -17.37
C LYS A 133 21.64 -5.54 -17.22
N SER A 134 22.17 -4.91 -18.28
CA SER A 134 22.54 -3.49 -18.31
C SER A 134 21.37 -2.57 -18.65
N SER A 135 20.34 -3.08 -19.33
CA SER A 135 19.15 -2.34 -19.71
C SER A 135 17.90 -3.13 -19.34
N CYS A 136 17.63 -3.19 -18.03
CA CYS A 136 16.40 -3.78 -17.50
C CYS A 136 15.51 -2.72 -16.85
N LYS A 137 14.26 -2.65 -17.32
CA LYS A 137 13.21 -1.89 -16.66
C LYS A 137 12.62 -2.71 -15.53
N ALA A 138 13.13 -2.53 -14.32
CA ALA A 138 12.57 -3.15 -13.12
C ALA A 138 11.19 -2.55 -12.81
N THR A 139 10.19 -3.41 -12.60
CA THR A 139 8.87 -3.05 -12.08
C THR A 139 8.65 -3.88 -10.82
N PHE A 140 8.97 -3.30 -9.68
CA PHE A 140 8.94 -3.97 -8.40
C PHE A 140 7.52 -4.29 -7.96
N THR A 141 7.40 -5.36 -7.18
CA THR A 141 6.16 -5.79 -6.55
C THR A 141 6.32 -5.72 -5.03
N ALA A 142 5.41 -5.03 -4.34
CA ALA A 142 5.40 -4.84 -2.90
C ALA A 142 3.95 -4.71 -2.38
N GLY A 143 3.79 -4.56 -1.05
CA GLY A 143 2.52 -4.36 -0.36
C GLY A 143 1.65 -3.25 -0.92
N ASP A 144 2.27 -2.14 -1.32
CA ASP A 144 1.61 -1.02 -2.00
C ASP A 144 1.94 -0.98 -3.50
N ILE A 145 0.90 -0.81 -4.33
CA ILE A 145 1.01 -0.80 -5.81
C ILE A 145 1.84 0.37 -6.35
N ARG A 146 2.03 1.44 -5.56
CA ARG A 146 2.72 2.66 -5.97
C ARG A 146 4.23 2.59 -5.75
N VAL A 147 4.77 1.44 -5.37
CA VAL A 147 6.21 1.24 -5.11
C VAL A 147 7.13 1.74 -6.23
N ASN A 148 6.66 1.75 -7.48
CA ASN A 148 7.42 2.21 -8.66
C ASN A 148 7.19 3.68 -9.03
N LEU A 149 6.56 4.49 -8.17
CA LEU A 149 6.22 5.89 -8.48
C LEU A 149 7.47 6.75 -8.71
N PHE A 150 8.50 6.58 -7.88
CA PHE A 150 9.81 7.18 -8.08
C PHE A 150 10.88 6.36 -7.34
N ILE A 151 12.14 6.53 -7.74
CA ILE A 151 13.26 5.69 -7.27
C ILE A 151 13.48 5.77 -5.75
N GLY A 152 13.25 6.93 -5.13
CA GLY A 152 13.39 7.11 -3.68
C GLY A 152 12.35 6.31 -2.89
N LEU A 153 11.09 6.24 -3.36
CA LEU A 153 10.07 5.38 -2.76
C LEU A 153 10.45 3.91 -2.92
N SER A 154 10.84 3.48 -4.13
CA SER A 154 11.29 2.10 -4.34
C SER A 154 12.46 1.74 -3.42
N SER A 155 13.39 2.67 -3.22
CA SER A 155 14.56 2.49 -2.34
C SER A 155 14.14 2.30 -0.88
N MET A 156 13.15 3.06 -0.40
CA MET A 156 12.62 2.88 0.96
C MET A 156 11.93 1.52 1.15
N HIS A 157 11.13 1.07 0.17
CA HIS A 157 10.55 -0.27 0.26
C HIS A 157 11.62 -1.37 0.27
N ILE A 158 12.68 -1.24 -0.55
CA ILE A 158 13.82 -2.17 -0.52
C ILE A 158 14.49 -2.15 0.85
N LEU A 159 14.74 -0.97 1.42
CA LEU A 159 15.42 -0.80 2.70
C LEU A 159 14.67 -1.54 3.82
N PHE A 160 13.39 -1.23 4.03
CA PHE A 160 12.62 -1.87 5.10
C PHE A 160 12.36 -3.36 4.84
N THR A 161 12.32 -3.80 3.58
CA THR A 161 12.24 -5.25 3.27
C THR A 161 13.53 -5.97 3.64
N ARG A 162 14.69 -5.35 3.40
CA ARG A 162 15.98 -5.88 3.87
C ARG A 162 16.04 -5.89 5.39
N GLU A 163 15.51 -4.85 6.04
CA GLU A 163 15.48 -4.78 7.51
C GLU A 163 14.62 -5.87 8.12
N HIS A 164 13.42 -6.12 7.57
CA HIS A 164 12.62 -7.28 7.94
C HIS A 164 13.45 -8.58 7.85
N ASN A 165 14.08 -8.84 6.71
CA ASN A 165 14.84 -10.09 6.53
C ASN A 165 16.08 -10.17 7.44
N ARG A 166 16.68 -9.03 7.81
CA ARG A 166 17.77 -8.94 8.78
C ARG A 166 17.31 -9.32 10.18
N ILE A 167 16.18 -8.75 10.65
CA ILE A 167 15.58 -9.05 11.95
C ILE A 167 15.09 -10.50 11.99
N ALA A 168 14.39 -10.98 10.95
CA ALA A 168 13.94 -12.36 10.85
C ALA A 168 15.10 -13.36 10.97
N THR A 169 16.24 -13.06 10.32
CA THR A 169 17.46 -13.88 10.44
C THR A 169 17.97 -13.90 11.89
N ALA A 170 18.00 -12.76 12.57
CA ALA A 170 18.43 -12.68 13.96
C ALA A 170 17.49 -13.45 14.90
N LEU A 171 16.17 -13.28 14.74
CA LEU A 171 15.16 -13.98 15.53
C LEU A 171 15.21 -15.50 15.31
N HIS A 172 15.41 -15.96 14.08
CA HIS A 172 15.56 -17.38 13.79
C HIS A 172 16.79 -17.99 14.46
N ARG A 173 17.92 -17.26 14.49
CA ARG A 173 19.15 -17.71 15.16
C ARG A 173 18.97 -17.81 16.67
N LEU A 174 18.29 -16.84 17.28
CA LEU A 174 18.00 -16.82 18.72
C LEU A 174 16.95 -17.87 19.12
N ASN A 175 15.96 -18.10 18.27
CA ASN A 175 14.81 -18.95 18.55
C ASN A 175 14.66 -20.01 17.46
N GLN A 176 15.59 -20.98 17.43
CA GLN A 176 15.57 -22.05 16.42
C GLN A 176 14.30 -22.92 16.45
N HIS A 177 13.60 -22.94 17.58
CA HIS A 177 12.35 -23.67 17.78
C HIS A 177 11.10 -22.94 17.24
N TRP A 178 11.22 -21.67 16.84
CA TRP A 178 10.09 -20.92 16.29
C TRP A 178 9.77 -21.36 14.86
N SER A 179 8.46 -21.47 14.57
CA SER A 179 7.98 -21.64 13.20
C SER A 179 8.26 -20.38 12.37
N GLY A 180 8.32 -20.54 11.04
CA GLY A 180 8.45 -19.39 10.14
C GLY A 180 7.30 -18.40 10.28
N ASP A 181 6.08 -18.86 10.59
CA ASP A 181 4.94 -17.98 10.90
C ASP A 181 5.20 -17.11 12.12
N ARG A 182 5.72 -17.69 13.21
CA ARG A 182 6.04 -16.91 14.41
C ARG A 182 7.13 -15.89 14.13
N ILE A 183 8.21 -16.29 13.46
CA ILE A 183 9.30 -15.38 13.09
C ILE A 183 8.77 -14.23 12.23
N PHE A 184 7.95 -14.53 11.23
CA PHE A 184 7.40 -13.52 10.34
C PHE A 184 6.54 -12.50 11.09
N GLN A 185 5.63 -12.94 11.96
CA GLN A 185 4.74 -12.04 12.71
C GLN A 185 5.49 -11.21 13.75
N GLU A 186 6.47 -11.79 14.47
CA GLU A 186 7.30 -11.04 15.41
C GLU A 186 8.16 -10.00 14.70
N THR A 187 8.76 -10.38 13.56
CA THR A 187 9.52 -9.45 12.72
C THR A 187 8.63 -8.31 12.20
N ARG A 188 7.43 -8.64 11.71
CA ARG A 188 6.44 -7.64 11.25
C ARG A 188 6.06 -6.67 12.36
N LYS A 189 5.87 -7.17 13.59
CA LYS A 189 5.57 -6.35 14.76
C LYS A 189 6.70 -5.36 15.07
N ILE A 190 7.95 -5.82 15.04
CA ILE A 190 9.13 -4.96 15.28
C ILE A 190 9.25 -3.88 14.20
N VAL A 191 9.18 -4.25 12.92
CA VAL A 191 9.27 -3.27 11.81
C VAL A 191 8.11 -2.26 11.86
N GLY A 192 6.90 -2.69 12.22
CA GLY A 192 5.78 -1.79 12.46
C GLY A 192 6.10 -0.77 13.57
N ALA A 193 6.69 -1.22 14.67
CA ALA A 193 7.11 -0.35 15.76
C ALA A 193 8.24 0.61 15.35
N GLU A 194 9.23 0.16 14.55
CA GLU A 194 10.28 1.03 14.00
C GLU A 194 9.68 2.16 13.15
N VAL A 195 8.73 1.83 12.26
CA VAL A 195 8.05 2.84 11.43
C VAL A 195 7.24 3.80 12.30
N GLN A 196 6.52 3.31 13.30
CA GLN A 196 5.79 4.17 14.24
C GLN A 196 6.73 5.13 14.98
N ASN A 197 7.85 4.62 15.49
CA ASN A 197 8.84 5.41 16.20
C ASN A 197 9.42 6.51 15.30
N ILE A 198 9.85 6.17 14.08
CA ILE A 198 10.35 7.17 13.11
C ILE A 198 9.28 8.22 12.83
N VAL A 199 8.02 7.82 12.65
CA VAL A 199 6.93 8.76 12.36
C VAL A 199 6.71 9.73 13.54
N TYR A 200 6.53 9.22 14.76
CA TYR A 200 6.16 10.05 15.92
C TYR A 200 7.33 10.80 16.56
N GLU A 201 8.53 10.22 16.56
CA GLU A 201 9.69 10.82 17.23
C GLU A 201 10.55 11.66 16.28
N GLU A 202 10.58 11.35 14.98
CA GLU A 202 11.51 12.01 14.05
C GLU A 202 10.82 12.83 12.96
N PHE A 203 9.72 12.34 12.40
CA PHE A 203 9.05 12.99 11.28
C PHE A 203 8.04 14.04 11.74
N LEU A 204 7.03 13.65 12.52
CA LEU A 204 5.95 14.55 12.95
C LEU A 204 6.45 15.79 13.70
N PRO A 205 7.45 15.71 14.61
CA PRO A 205 7.96 16.90 15.29
C PRO A 205 8.56 17.92 14.32
N LYS A 206 9.19 17.48 13.23
CA LYS A 206 9.77 18.36 12.21
C LYS A 206 8.70 19.00 11.32
N ILE A 207 7.59 18.30 11.08
CA ILE A 207 6.48 18.79 10.26
C ILE A 207 5.56 19.74 11.06
N LEU A 208 5.23 19.38 12.30
CA LEU A 208 4.27 20.11 13.13
C LEU A 208 4.92 21.20 13.99
N GLY A 209 6.23 21.10 14.25
CA GLY A 209 6.96 22.06 15.09
C GLY A 209 6.29 22.25 16.46
N ASN A 210 6.04 23.50 16.83
CA ASN A 210 5.40 23.85 18.11
C ASN A 210 3.98 23.28 18.26
N SER A 211 3.31 22.91 17.18
CA SER A 211 1.96 22.33 17.23
C SER A 211 1.95 20.84 17.62
N MET A 212 3.11 20.18 17.69
CA MET A 212 3.23 18.77 18.07
C MET A 212 2.64 18.50 19.48
N SER A 213 2.99 19.34 20.47
CA SER A 213 2.52 19.18 21.84
C SER A 213 1.02 19.47 21.99
N VAL A 214 0.47 20.35 21.13
CA VAL A 214 -0.94 20.76 21.16
C VAL A 214 -1.85 19.71 20.50
N HIS A 215 -1.42 19.12 19.38
CA HIS A 215 -2.27 18.22 18.60
C HIS A 215 -2.03 16.73 18.83
N ILE A 216 -0.79 16.34 19.16
CA ILE A 216 -0.43 14.93 19.40
C ILE A 216 -0.18 14.69 20.88
N GLY A 217 0.67 15.50 21.51
CA GLY A 217 0.99 15.39 22.93
C GLY A 217 1.67 14.06 23.32
N PRO A 218 1.90 13.84 24.63
CA PRO A 218 2.42 12.56 25.12
C PRO A 218 1.37 11.45 24.99
N TYR A 219 1.81 10.22 24.74
CA TYR A 219 0.92 9.07 24.68
C TYR A 219 0.42 8.67 26.08
N GLU A 220 -0.91 8.67 26.27
CA GLU A 220 -1.56 8.36 27.54
C GLU A 220 -2.06 6.90 27.65
N GLY A 221 -1.80 6.08 26.63
CA GLY A 221 -2.32 4.71 26.53
C GLY A 221 -3.41 4.55 25.47
N TYR A 222 -3.76 3.29 25.22
CA TYR A 222 -4.73 2.93 24.18
C TYR A 222 -6.15 3.27 24.63
N LYS A 223 -6.88 4.00 23.79
CA LYS A 223 -8.28 4.37 24.00
C LYS A 223 -9.12 3.63 22.93
N PRO A 224 -9.92 2.61 23.31
CA PRO A 224 -10.64 1.77 22.35
C PRO A 224 -11.73 2.51 21.57
N ASP A 225 -12.24 3.61 22.12
CA ASP A 225 -13.33 4.39 21.53
C ASP A 225 -12.85 5.44 20.51
N VAL A 226 -11.54 5.51 20.24
CA VAL A 226 -10.98 6.42 19.23
C VAL A 226 -11.13 5.80 17.85
N ASP A 227 -11.80 6.51 16.94
CA ASP A 227 -11.90 6.13 15.53
C ASP A 227 -10.53 6.28 14.83
N PRO A 228 -9.91 5.17 14.37
CA PRO A 228 -8.61 5.21 13.72
C PRO A 228 -8.70 5.41 12.20
N THR A 229 -9.90 5.65 11.64
CA THR A 229 -10.07 5.76 10.19
C THR A 229 -9.42 7.03 9.63
N ILE A 230 -8.98 6.94 8.36
CA ILE A 230 -8.39 8.09 7.67
C ILE A 230 -9.50 9.00 7.14
N SER A 231 -9.45 10.28 7.50
CA SER A 231 -10.37 11.29 6.96
C SER A 231 -10.12 11.57 5.47
N ASN A 232 -11.18 11.83 4.69
CA ASN A 232 -11.06 12.16 3.27
C ASN A 232 -10.21 13.41 3.01
N VAL A 233 -10.27 14.39 3.91
CA VAL A 233 -9.49 15.64 3.79
C VAL A 233 -8.00 15.38 3.91
N PHE A 234 -7.60 14.42 4.75
CA PHE A 234 -6.21 14.01 4.91
C PHE A 234 -5.62 13.47 3.59
N THR A 235 -6.33 12.55 2.92
CA THR A 235 -5.85 11.90 1.69
C THR A 235 -5.95 12.78 0.44
N THR A 236 -7.00 13.59 0.36
CA THR A 236 -7.32 14.35 -0.85
C THR A 236 -6.54 15.66 -0.93
N ALA A 237 -6.31 16.33 0.21
CA ALA A 237 -5.73 17.66 0.25
C ALA A 237 -4.55 17.76 1.22
N ALA A 238 -4.78 17.55 2.53
CA ALA A 238 -3.85 17.99 3.56
C ALA A 238 -2.48 17.27 3.49
N TYR A 239 -2.47 15.93 3.44
CA TYR A 239 -1.21 15.17 3.44
C TYR A 239 -0.50 15.17 2.08
N ARG A 240 -1.04 15.87 1.08
CA ARG A 240 -0.35 16.13 -0.19
C ARG A 240 0.59 17.33 -0.13
N PHE A 241 0.74 17.98 1.03
CA PHE A 241 1.72 19.07 1.22
C PHE A 241 3.15 18.66 0.81
N GLY A 242 3.48 17.36 0.92
CA GLY A 242 4.77 16.80 0.49
C GLY A 242 5.08 17.00 -1.00
N HIS A 243 4.07 17.24 -1.86
CA HIS A 243 4.33 17.63 -3.26
C HIS A 243 5.06 18.98 -3.37
N GLY A 244 4.90 19.88 -2.39
CA GLY A 244 5.66 21.13 -2.31
C GLY A 244 7.09 20.97 -1.79
N MET A 245 7.46 19.79 -1.32
CA MET A 245 8.82 19.47 -0.83
C MET A 245 9.69 18.81 -1.90
N LEU A 246 9.11 18.51 -3.08
CA LEU A 246 9.84 17.92 -4.19
C LEU A 246 10.73 18.99 -4.81
N GLN A 247 12.02 18.67 -4.98
CA GLN A 247 12.93 19.53 -5.73
C GLN A 247 12.56 19.49 -7.22
N VAL A 248 12.59 20.65 -7.84
CA VAL A 248 12.49 20.79 -9.30
C VAL A 248 13.92 20.76 -9.82
N GLU A 249 14.29 19.69 -10.53
CA GLU A 249 15.52 19.67 -11.34
C GLU A 249 15.35 20.50 -12.62
#